data_AF-A0A074SW17-F1
#
_entry.id   AF-A0A074SW17-F1
#
_cell.length_a   1.000
_cell.length_b   1.000
_cell.length_c   1.000
_cell.angle_alpha   90.00
_cell.angle_beta   90.00
_cell.angle_gamma   90.00
#
_symmetry.space_group_name_H-M   'P 1'
#
loop_
_entity.id
_entity.type
_entity.pdbx_description
1 polymer ?
#
loop_
_entity_poly.entity_id
_entity_poly.type
_entity_poly.pdbx_seq_one_letter_code
_entity_poly.pdbx_strand_id
1 'polypeptide(L)'
;MSNTVRIPDIPPPGWHSVRPWAPHLSLYVHEITSVSVTFILSCRSHIPDSPSLEEELGEKLVEMKHKISDVLGKGLAVKVNNAPWQRVVMHVDEESDEEAVVILYGLMPSKHYEIELSVVAGESIKGNLTTEDDLNDFDEATHAPPAVTQLNTTPQTQTVTPADTPPSSPSSSGTSSPQPRQITVEERASQLRHMHAMLSQEHDQLTTQLKTARRDAQRADAALRSEIEALKRAVEKNAAGEQRAKQKILALQEAVKQALAAAVDADNEVKELERALPGLEAQRAEAEKDHARASEAAERSAADTKAALDVDRKRTAEVEAELAALTAKVEKMTAKRDKLATENIPELERELSSIRAEIEEIEKEKEREREFNHEVDYPHHYAPQQLISRINVAAPPFVPRSGVGHSRGTASVSAVQTMPTVKPHAHTASEGFVRGYLPVGPGIDIPSQRPIGAQPSPTATENRAIGPTGTTPRKGSLPPGSEWGPAWANV
;
A
#
# COMPACT_ATOMS: atom_id res chain seq x y z
N MET A 1 -33.67 18.91 3.18
CA MET A 1 -32.37 18.74 3.85
C MET A 1 -31.85 17.39 3.40
N SER A 2 -30.79 17.39 2.60
CA SER A 2 -30.27 16.15 1.99
C SER A 2 -29.27 15.51 2.95
N ASN A 3 -29.57 14.30 3.43
CA ASN A 3 -28.64 13.55 4.28
C ASN A 3 -27.55 12.92 3.42
N THR A 4 -26.44 13.62 3.24
CA THR A 4 -25.22 13.04 2.70
C THR A 4 -24.49 12.29 3.81
N VAL A 5 -24.68 10.97 3.88
CA VAL A 5 -23.93 10.09 4.78
C VAL A 5 -22.47 10.06 4.30
N ARG A 6 -21.52 10.32 5.20
CA ARG A 6 -20.09 10.17 4.89
C ARG A 6 -19.70 8.69 4.91
N ILE A 7 -19.03 8.27 3.85
CA ILE A 7 -18.45 6.93 3.70
C ILE A 7 -17.22 6.82 4.64
N PRO A 8 -17.01 5.68 5.34
CA PRO A 8 -15.79 5.45 6.12
C PRO A 8 -14.58 5.06 5.23
N ASP A 9 -13.38 5.51 5.59
CA ASP A 9 -12.12 5.36 4.83
C ASP A 9 -11.53 3.93 4.78
N ILE A 10 -12.36 2.88 4.88
CA ILE A 10 -11.92 1.48 4.79
C ILE A 10 -12.40 0.93 3.45
N PRO A 11 -11.51 0.56 2.51
CA PRO A 11 -11.92 0.04 1.21
C PRO A 11 -12.68 -1.29 1.39
N PRO A 12 -13.90 -1.43 0.84
CA PRO A 12 -14.66 -2.67 0.95
C PRO A 12 -13.97 -3.81 0.19
N PRO A 13 -14.28 -5.09 0.53
CA PRO A 13 -13.68 -6.25 -0.14
C PRO A 13 -14.01 -6.30 -1.63
N GLY A 14 -13.10 -5.75 -2.45
CA GLY A 14 -13.23 -5.67 -3.91
C GLY A 14 -12.85 -6.98 -4.63
N TRP A 15 -13.39 -7.15 -5.83
CA TRP A 15 -13.06 -8.27 -6.71
C TRP A 15 -11.86 -7.88 -7.58
N HIS A 16 -10.85 -8.74 -7.71
CA HIS A 16 -9.58 -8.41 -8.35
C HIS A 16 -9.16 -9.41 -9.44
N SER A 17 -8.54 -8.91 -10.52
CA SER A 17 -7.91 -9.73 -11.57
C SER A 17 -6.70 -10.50 -11.02
N VAL A 18 -6.65 -11.83 -11.21
CA VAL A 18 -5.64 -12.74 -10.59
C VAL A 18 -4.46 -13.05 -11.53
N ARG A 19 -4.25 -12.26 -12.59
CA ARG A 19 -3.18 -12.53 -13.59
C ARG A 19 -1.94 -11.65 -13.36
N PRO A 20 -0.73 -12.22 -13.16
CA PRO A 20 0.47 -11.47 -12.77
C PRO A 20 1.21 -10.76 -13.92
N TRP A 21 0.59 -10.61 -15.10
CA TRP A 21 1.20 -10.01 -16.30
C TRP A 21 0.30 -8.97 -16.99
N ALA A 22 -0.78 -8.56 -16.33
CA ALA A 22 -1.75 -7.58 -16.81
C ALA A 22 -1.97 -6.54 -15.70
N PRO A 23 -2.36 -5.28 -16.02
CA PRO A 23 -2.64 -4.28 -15.00
C PRO A 23 -3.72 -4.80 -14.03
N HIS A 24 -3.54 -4.60 -12.72
CA HIS A 24 -4.49 -5.11 -11.74
C HIS A 24 -5.74 -4.23 -11.72
N LEU A 25 -6.72 -4.61 -12.55
CA LEU A 25 -8.08 -4.13 -12.42
C LEU A 25 -8.69 -4.64 -11.10
N SER A 26 -9.16 -3.70 -10.28
CA SER A 26 -10.00 -3.95 -9.12
C SER A 26 -11.40 -3.38 -9.36
N LEU A 27 -12.41 -4.12 -8.90
CA LEU A 27 -13.82 -3.77 -9.02
C LEU A 27 -14.45 -3.75 -7.63
N TYR A 28 -15.04 -2.62 -7.27
CA TYR A 28 -15.74 -2.41 -6.00
C TYR A 28 -17.23 -2.25 -6.27
N VAL A 29 -18.06 -2.87 -5.45
CA VAL A 29 -19.51 -2.59 -5.44
C VAL A 29 -19.70 -1.26 -4.72
N HIS A 30 -20.28 -0.28 -5.41
CA HIS A 30 -20.60 1.03 -4.84
C HIS A 30 -22.03 1.06 -4.29
N GLU A 31 -22.98 0.55 -5.07
CA GLU A 31 -24.41 0.57 -4.76
C GLU A 31 -25.07 -0.68 -5.36
N ILE A 32 -25.99 -1.26 -4.61
CA ILE A 32 -26.92 -2.30 -5.06
C ILE A 32 -28.30 -1.69 -4.89
N THR A 33 -29.21 -1.93 -5.83
CA THR A 33 -30.63 -1.60 -5.68
C THR A 33 -31.48 -2.79 -6.11
N SER A 34 -32.80 -2.69 -5.96
CA SER A 34 -33.76 -3.67 -6.48
C SER A 34 -33.66 -3.95 -7.99
N VAL A 35 -33.16 -3.01 -8.79
CA VAL A 35 -33.15 -3.11 -10.28
C VAL A 35 -31.82 -2.77 -10.95
N SER A 36 -30.82 -2.29 -10.21
CA SER A 36 -29.50 -1.93 -10.75
C SER A 36 -28.36 -2.20 -9.77
N VAL A 37 -27.13 -2.20 -10.29
CA VAL A 37 -25.90 -2.33 -9.50
C VAL A 37 -24.86 -1.39 -10.08
N THR A 38 -24.27 -0.57 -9.23
CA THR A 38 -23.21 0.37 -9.57
C THR A 38 -21.88 -0.19 -9.05
N PHE A 39 -20.91 -0.32 -9.95
CA PHE A 39 -19.53 -0.69 -9.63
C PHE A 39 -18.57 0.47 -9.92
N ILE A 40 -17.51 0.56 -9.14
CA ILE A 40 -16.33 1.37 -9.45
C ILE A 40 -15.22 0.41 -9.89
N LEU A 41 -14.72 0.60 -11.11
CA LEU A 41 -13.56 -0.09 -11.65
C LEU A 41 -12.35 0.84 -11.53
N SER A 42 -11.28 0.38 -10.89
CA SER A 42 -10.03 1.15 -10.73
C SER A 42 -8.86 0.37 -11.34
N CYS A 43 -7.93 1.07 -11.99
CA CYS A 43 -6.74 0.47 -12.59
C CYS A 43 -5.51 0.70 -11.70
N ARG A 44 -5.12 -0.28 -10.88
CA ARG A 44 -3.95 -0.12 -9.99
C ARG A 44 -2.67 -0.62 -10.67
N SER A 45 -1.83 0.31 -11.12
CA SER A 45 -0.52 -0.01 -11.68
C SER A 45 0.41 -0.53 -10.58
N HIS A 46 0.87 -1.78 -10.72
CA HIS A 46 1.78 -2.41 -9.75
C HIS A 46 3.22 -1.91 -9.99
N ILE A 47 3.54 -0.76 -9.41
CA ILE A 47 4.92 -0.38 -9.13
C ILE A 47 5.32 -1.14 -7.86
N PRO A 48 6.33 -2.03 -7.88
CA PRO A 48 6.81 -2.66 -6.67
C PRO A 48 7.52 -1.62 -5.79
N ASP A 49 7.00 -1.38 -4.58
CA ASP A 49 7.54 -0.42 -3.60
C ASP A 49 9.01 -0.72 -3.22
N SER A 50 9.93 -0.25 -4.05
CA SER A 50 11.38 -0.44 -3.94
C SER A 50 12.01 0.95 -3.86
N PRO A 51 12.18 1.52 -2.64
CA PRO A 51 12.46 2.95 -2.43
C PRO A 51 13.93 3.35 -2.69
N SER A 52 14.49 2.90 -3.82
CA SER A 52 15.94 2.93 -4.09
C SER A 52 16.34 3.66 -5.38
N LEU A 53 15.39 4.15 -6.20
CA LEU A 53 15.70 4.60 -7.57
C LEU A 53 14.79 5.72 -8.11
N GLU A 54 14.11 6.49 -7.24
CA GLU A 54 13.12 7.48 -7.66
C GLU A 54 13.72 8.78 -8.27
N GLU A 55 14.98 9.10 -7.97
CA GLU A 55 15.52 10.46 -8.21
C GLU A 55 16.04 10.72 -9.63
N GLU A 56 16.24 9.70 -10.48
CA GLU A 56 16.87 9.86 -11.81
C GLU A 56 15.97 9.45 -13.01
N LEU A 57 14.74 8.94 -12.78
CA LEU A 57 13.82 8.52 -13.85
C LEU A 57 12.37 9.04 -13.75
N GLY A 58 12.10 9.95 -12.81
CA GLY A 58 10.74 10.38 -12.43
C GLY A 58 9.82 10.82 -13.59
N GLU A 59 10.35 11.51 -14.61
CA GLU A 59 9.52 12.04 -15.70
C GLU A 59 9.07 10.98 -16.72
N LYS A 60 9.80 9.85 -16.84
CA LYS A 60 9.50 8.83 -17.86
C LYS A 60 8.66 7.66 -17.35
N LEU A 61 8.53 7.50 -16.02
CA LEU A 61 7.74 6.42 -15.42
C LEU A 61 6.25 6.78 -15.32
N VAL A 62 5.91 8.07 -15.19
CA VAL A 62 4.53 8.57 -15.13
C VAL A 62 3.76 8.22 -16.41
N GLU A 63 4.44 8.20 -17.56
CA GLU A 63 3.86 7.87 -18.88
C GLU A 63 3.55 6.37 -19.07
N MET A 64 3.97 5.48 -18.15
CA MET A 64 3.60 4.06 -18.15
C MET A 64 2.39 3.73 -17.23
N LYS A 65 1.72 4.73 -16.65
CA LYS A 65 0.41 4.53 -16.04
C LYS A 65 -0.59 4.08 -17.11
N HIS A 66 -1.14 2.88 -16.94
CA HIS A 66 -2.12 2.32 -17.88
C HIS A 66 -3.48 2.99 -17.64
N LYS A 67 -3.83 3.94 -18.51
CA LYS A 67 -5.10 4.65 -18.50
C LYS A 67 -6.28 3.69 -18.61
N ILE A 68 -7.35 3.92 -17.84
CA ILE A 68 -8.52 3.05 -17.85
C ILE A 68 -9.27 3.17 -19.18
N SER A 69 -9.24 4.35 -19.82
CA SER A 69 -9.71 4.58 -21.19
C SER A 69 -9.06 3.66 -22.24
N ASP A 70 -7.75 3.41 -22.18
CA ASP A 70 -7.03 2.52 -23.12
C ASP A 70 -7.37 1.03 -22.94
N VAL A 71 -7.70 0.65 -21.70
CA VAL A 71 -8.16 -0.71 -21.35
C VAL A 71 -9.59 -0.91 -21.84
N LEU A 72 -10.48 0.05 -21.54
CA LEU A 72 -11.91 -0.01 -21.85
C LEU A 72 -12.24 0.31 -23.33
N GLY A 73 -11.39 1.06 -24.03
CA GLY A 73 -11.55 1.39 -25.45
C GLY A 73 -11.54 0.17 -26.38
N LYS A 74 -11.06 -0.98 -25.90
CA LYS A 74 -11.14 -2.29 -26.58
C LYS A 74 -12.51 -2.97 -26.45
N GLY A 75 -13.36 -2.46 -25.57
CA GLY A 75 -14.70 -2.98 -25.27
C GLY A 75 -14.80 -3.67 -23.91
N LEU A 76 -15.88 -3.37 -23.19
CA LEU A 76 -16.31 -4.06 -21.99
C LEU A 76 -17.46 -5.02 -22.33
N ALA A 77 -17.32 -6.30 -21.98
CA ALA A 77 -18.34 -7.33 -22.16
C ALA A 77 -18.78 -7.86 -20.80
N VAL A 78 -20.03 -7.55 -20.42
CA VAL A 78 -20.63 -7.99 -19.16
C VAL A 78 -21.50 -9.21 -19.40
N LYS A 79 -21.40 -10.21 -18.53
CA LYS A 79 -22.33 -11.34 -18.45
C LYS A 79 -23.02 -11.37 -17.10
N VAL A 80 -24.29 -11.75 -17.11
CA VAL A 80 -25.12 -11.97 -15.92
C VAL A 80 -25.68 -13.39 -16.03
N ASN A 81 -25.40 -14.24 -15.03
CA ASN A 81 -25.73 -15.67 -15.02
C ASN A 81 -25.24 -16.40 -16.29
N ASN A 82 -24.00 -16.11 -16.71
CA ASN A 82 -23.34 -16.61 -17.93
C ASN A 82 -24.00 -16.20 -19.28
N ALA A 83 -25.05 -15.37 -19.27
CA ALA A 83 -25.63 -14.78 -20.47
C ALA A 83 -25.10 -13.34 -20.70
N PRO A 84 -24.83 -12.91 -21.95
CA PRO A 84 -24.37 -11.55 -22.22
C PRO A 84 -25.45 -10.52 -21.86
N TRP A 85 -25.05 -9.46 -21.15
CA TRP A 85 -25.96 -8.43 -20.66
C TRP A 85 -25.76 -7.11 -21.41
N GLN A 86 -26.81 -6.63 -22.07
CA GLN A 86 -26.76 -5.41 -22.91
C GLN A 86 -27.11 -4.12 -22.15
N ARG A 87 -27.74 -4.24 -20.96
CA ARG A 87 -28.19 -3.11 -20.16
C ARG A 87 -27.08 -2.66 -19.19
N VAL A 88 -26.06 -2.04 -19.77
CA VAL A 88 -24.88 -1.52 -19.07
C VAL A 88 -24.67 -0.08 -19.49
N VAL A 89 -24.45 0.82 -18.53
CA VAL A 89 -23.91 2.17 -18.74
C VAL A 89 -22.50 2.18 -18.16
N MET A 90 -21.58 2.89 -18.82
CA MET A 90 -20.21 3.07 -18.36
C MET A 90 -19.82 4.53 -18.51
N HIS A 91 -19.18 5.09 -17.49
CA HIS A 91 -18.63 6.43 -17.49
C HIS A 91 -17.20 6.37 -16.95
N VAL A 92 -16.23 6.80 -17.75
CA VAL A 92 -14.83 6.96 -17.32
C VAL A 92 -14.69 8.38 -16.79
N ASP A 93 -14.03 8.54 -15.65
CA ASP A 93 -13.73 9.88 -15.13
C ASP A 93 -12.66 10.55 -16.01
N GLU A 94 -13.00 11.72 -16.56
CA GLU A 94 -12.15 12.48 -17.48
C GLU A 94 -11.02 13.22 -16.75
N GLU A 95 -11.16 13.48 -15.44
CA GLU A 95 -10.15 14.18 -14.65
C GLU A 95 -9.01 13.25 -14.18
N SER A 96 -9.32 12.02 -13.74
CA SER A 96 -8.32 11.05 -13.31
C SER A 96 -7.88 10.03 -14.37
N ASP A 97 -8.78 9.53 -15.23
CA ASP A 97 -8.56 8.38 -16.14
C ASP A 97 -8.01 7.12 -15.42
N GLU A 98 -8.16 7.05 -14.10
CA GLU A 98 -7.77 5.94 -13.22
C GLU A 98 -9.00 5.16 -12.70
N GLU A 99 -10.19 5.77 -12.77
CA GLU A 99 -11.47 5.20 -12.31
C GLU A 99 -12.58 5.26 -13.39
N ALA A 100 -13.46 4.25 -13.37
CA ALA A 100 -14.64 4.18 -14.23
C ALA A 100 -15.85 3.61 -13.48
N VAL A 101 -17.00 4.28 -13.59
CA VAL A 101 -18.27 3.84 -13.01
C VAL A 101 -19.02 2.96 -14.02
N VAL A 102 -19.42 1.76 -13.60
CA VAL A 102 -20.14 0.78 -14.43
C VAL A 102 -21.49 0.47 -13.78
N ILE A 103 -22.58 0.79 -14.45
CA ILE A 103 -23.95 0.60 -13.95
C ILE A 103 -24.65 -0.50 -14.76
N LEU A 104 -24.95 -1.62 -14.13
CA LEU A 104 -25.83 -2.66 -14.69
C LEU A 104 -27.27 -2.34 -14.30
N TYR A 105 -28.21 -2.36 -15.24
CA TYR A 105 -29.61 -2.02 -14.95
C TYR A 105 -30.61 -3.01 -15.54
N GLY A 106 -31.83 -2.98 -15.02
CA GLY A 106 -32.92 -3.87 -15.42
C GLY A 106 -32.78 -5.30 -14.88
N LEU A 107 -32.15 -5.45 -13.72
CA LEU A 107 -32.22 -6.67 -12.91
C LEU A 107 -33.64 -6.81 -12.31
N MET A 108 -34.03 -8.03 -11.96
CA MET A 108 -35.21 -8.30 -11.13
C MET A 108 -34.81 -8.27 -9.64
N PRO A 109 -35.65 -7.71 -8.75
CA PRO A 109 -35.43 -7.70 -7.31
C PRO A 109 -35.41 -9.11 -6.70
N SER A 110 -34.85 -9.22 -5.50
CA SER A 110 -34.80 -10.46 -4.72
C SER A 110 -34.22 -11.67 -5.46
N LYS A 111 -33.32 -11.44 -6.43
CA LYS A 111 -32.62 -12.51 -7.16
C LYS A 111 -31.11 -12.43 -6.95
N HIS A 112 -30.52 -13.61 -6.89
CA HIS A 112 -29.08 -13.79 -6.94
C HIS A 112 -28.58 -13.76 -8.40
N TYR A 113 -27.53 -12.98 -8.63
CA TYR A 113 -26.86 -12.83 -9.91
C TYR A 113 -25.38 -13.17 -9.78
N GLU A 114 -24.90 -14.02 -10.68
CA GLU A 114 -23.48 -14.24 -10.93
C GLU A 114 -23.06 -13.26 -12.04
N ILE A 115 -22.20 -12.30 -11.71
CA ILE A 115 -21.82 -11.21 -12.60
C ILE A 115 -20.35 -11.38 -13.00
N GLU A 116 -20.08 -11.41 -14.30
CA GLU A 116 -18.75 -11.52 -14.90
C GLU A 116 -18.50 -10.31 -15.79
N LEU A 117 -17.55 -9.45 -15.41
CA LEU A 117 -17.09 -8.32 -16.21
C LEU A 117 -15.81 -8.76 -16.92
N SER A 118 -15.87 -8.85 -18.24
CA SER A 118 -14.71 -9.21 -19.07
C SER A 118 -14.32 -8.05 -19.98
N VAL A 119 -13.06 -7.67 -19.98
CA VAL A 119 -12.50 -6.71 -20.94
C VAL A 119 -11.99 -7.51 -22.13
N VAL A 120 -12.19 -7.03 -23.35
CA VAL A 120 -11.76 -7.70 -24.59
C VAL A 120 -10.24 -7.98 -24.64
N ALA A 121 -9.45 -7.31 -23.78
CA ALA A 121 -8.04 -7.61 -23.53
C ALA A 121 -7.75 -8.98 -22.85
N GLY A 122 -8.78 -9.75 -22.45
CA GLY A 122 -8.64 -11.10 -21.90
C GLY A 122 -8.63 -11.16 -20.36
N GLU A 123 -8.96 -10.06 -19.70
CA GLU A 123 -9.19 -10.01 -18.26
C GLU A 123 -10.66 -10.25 -17.93
N SER A 124 -10.92 -10.95 -16.84
CA SER A 124 -12.27 -11.22 -16.35
C SER A 124 -12.31 -11.17 -14.84
N ILE A 125 -13.19 -10.32 -14.32
CA ILE A 125 -13.50 -10.19 -12.89
C ILE A 125 -14.89 -10.78 -12.69
N LYS A 126 -15.02 -11.72 -11.74
CA LYS A 126 -16.25 -12.47 -11.49
C LYS A 126 -16.62 -12.43 -10.02
N GLY A 127 -17.91 -12.24 -9.74
CA GLY A 127 -18.42 -12.35 -8.39
C GLY A 127 -19.94 -12.51 -8.34
N ASN A 128 -20.45 -12.62 -7.12
CA ASN A 128 -21.83 -12.97 -6.83
C ASN A 128 -22.50 -11.82 -6.07
N LEU A 129 -23.76 -11.55 -6.39
CA LEU A 129 -24.53 -10.46 -5.82
C LEU A 129 -25.99 -10.89 -5.64
N THR A 130 -26.69 -10.29 -4.69
CA THR A 130 -28.16 -10.42 -4.57
C THR A 130 -28.75 -9.02 -4.55
N THR A 131 -29.71 -8.74 -5.42
CA THR A 131 -30.47 -7.47 -5.40
C THR A 131 -31.39 -7.44 -4.19
N GLU A 132 -31.41 -6.32 -3.48
CA GLU A 132 -32.32 -6.07 -2.36
C GLU A 132 -33.80 -5.95 -2.79
N ASP A 133 -34.68 -5.96 -1.79
CA ASP A 133 -36.12 -5.72 -1.95
C ASP A 133 -36.46 -4.47 -1.14
N ASP A 134 -36.65 -3.33 -1.82
CA ASP A 134 -36.88 -2.01 -1.22
C ASP A 134 -38.12 -1.95 -0.31
N LEU A 135 -38.93 -3.01 -0.29
CA LEU A 135 -40.14 -3.14 0.52
C LEU A 135 -39.89 -3.64 1.96
N ASN A 136 -38.65 -3.97 2.34
CA ASN A 136 -38.37 -4.61 3.64
C ASN A 136 -37.52 -3.77 4.62
N ASP A 137 -36.88 -2.67 4.19
CA ASP A 137 -35.85 -1.96 4.99
C ASP A 137 -36.34 -0.70 5.71
N PHE A 138 -37.66 -0.51 5.85
CA PHE A 138 -38.26 0.68 6.48
C PHE A 138 -38.88 0.46 7.87
N ASP A 139 -38.71 -0.72 8.48
CA ASP A 139 -39.40 -1.11 9.74
C ASP A 139 -38.47 -1.61 10.87
N GLU A 140 -37.13 -1.49 10.75
CA GLU A 140 -36.17 -1.88 11.81
C GLU A 140 -35.67 -0.67 12.66
N ALA A 141 -36.58 0.26 12.99
CA ALA A 141 -36.25 1.40 13.87
C ALA A 141 -37.39 1.88 14.77
N THR A 142 -38.19 0.97 15.35
CA THR A 142 -38.88 1.07 16.67
C THR A 142 -39.89 -0.07 16.80
N HIS A 143 -39.69 -1.04 17.70
CA HIS A 143 -40.74 -1.47 18.65
C HIS A 143 -40.25 -2.49 19.69
N ALA A 144 -40.95 -2.48 20.83
CA ALA A 144 -40.80 -3.35 22.00
C ALA A 144 -41.09 -4.85 21.69
N PRO A 145 -40.70 -5.82 22.55
CA PRO A 145 -40.77 -7.25 22.23
C PRO A 145 -42.16 -7.74 21.83
N PRO A 146 -42.26 -8.65 20.83
CA PRO A 146 -43.54 -9.07 20.29
C PRO A 146 -44.33 -9.94 21.28
N ALA A 147 -45.52 -9.48 21.64
CA ALA A 147 -46.55 -10.34 22.19
C ALA A 147 -46.96 -11.37 21.12
N VAL A 148 -46.90 -12.65 21.48
CA VAL A 148 -47.12 -13.77 20.54
C VAL A 148 -48.57 -13.77 20.06
N THR A 149 -48.82 -13.25 18.86
CA THR A 149 -50.14 -13.33 18.22
C THR A 149 -50.31 -14.72 17.60
N GLN A 150 -50.83 -15.67 18.40
CA GLN A 150 -51.17 -17.01 17.91
C GLN A 150 -52.41 -16.96 17.01
N LEU A 151 -52.19 -16.80 15.70
CA LEU A 151 -53.15 -17.19 14.68
C LEU A 151 -52.98 -18.68 14.37
N ASN A 152 -53.71 -19.55 15.10
CA ASN A 152 -54.24 -20.75 14.46
C ASN A 152 -55.42 -21.40 15.22
N THR A 153 -56.58 -21.36 14.58
CA THR A 153 -57.61 -22.42 14.55
C THR A 153 -57.83 -23.25 15.82
N THR A 154 -58.67 -22.73 16.72
CA THR A 154 -59.53 -23.60 17.54
C THR A 154 -60.53 -24.32 16.64
N PRO A 155 -60.64 -25.67 16.67
CA PRO A 155 -61.80 -26.34 16.11
C PRO A 155 -63.03 -25.98 16.97
N GLN A 156 -64.02 -25.34 16.36
CA GLN A 156 -65.30 -25.07 17.02
C GLN A 156 -66.04 -26.39 17.27
N THR A 157 -65.83 -26.98 18.45
CA THR A 157 -66.75 -27.98 19.00
C THR A 157 -68.08 -27.29 19.25
N GLN A 158 -69.06 -27.54 18.38
CA GLN A 158 -70.40 -26.99 18.51
C GLN A 158 -71.09 -27.63 19.72
N THR A 159 -70.99 -26.97 20.87
CA THR A 159 -71.80 -27.29 22.05
C THR A 159 -73.24 -26.90 21.75
N VAL A 160 -74.03 -27.86 21.25
CA VAL A 160 -75.46 -27.66 21.01
C VAL A 160 -76.18 -27.59 22.35
N THR A 161 -76.42 -26.39 22.84
CA THR A 161 -77.36 -26.13 23.93
C THR A 161 -78.79 -26.22 23.40
N PRO A 162 -79.63 -27.16 23.87
CA PRO A 162 -81.05 -27.12 23.58
C PRO A 162 -81.66 -25.97 24.39
N ALA A 163 -81.98 -24.87 23.73
CA ALA A 163 -82.77 -23.81 24.32
C ALA A 163 -84.25 -24.21 24.33
N ASP A 164 -84.80 -24.46 25.52
CA ASP A 164 -86.23 -24.70 25.73
C ASP A 164 -87.05 -23.55 25.11
N THR A 165 -87.78 -23.86 24.05
CA THR A 165 -88.73 -22.95 23.41
C THR A 165 -90.13 -23.57 23.51
N PRO A 166 -91.05 -23.02 24.32
CA PRO A 166 -92.38 -23.59 24.48
C PRO A 166 -93.22 -23.30 23.23
N PRO A 167 -93.88 -24.31 22.62
CA PRO A 167 -94.80 -24.07 21.52
C PRO A 167 -96.02 -23.29 22.01
N SER A 168 -96.34 -22.20 21.30
CA SER A 168 -97.42 -21.29 21.64
C SER A 168 -98.81 -21.91 21.45
N SER A 169 -99.74 -21.57 22.34
CA SER A 169 -101.14 -21.99 22.29
C SER A 169 -101.88 -21.48 21.05
N PRO A 170 -102.62 -22.33 20.31
CA PRO A 170 -103.73 -21.88 19.49
C PRO A 170 -104.96 -21.69 20.40
N SER A 171 -105.51 -20.48 20.39
CA SER A 171 -106.81 -20.18 21.01
C SER A 171 -107.93 -20.57 20.04
N SER A 172 -108.83 -21.46 20.47
CA SER A 172 -110.10 -21.71 19.79
C SER A 172 -111.24 -21.68 20.80
N SER A 173 -112.12 -20.70 20.64
CA SER A 173 -113.24 -20.39 21.51
C SER A 173 -114.34 -21.45 21.48
N GLY A 174 -114.90 -21.71 22.67
CA GLY A 174 -116.24 -22.22 23.00
C GLY A 174 -117.01 -23.10 22.01
N THR A 175 -117.48 -24.25 22.50
CA THR A 175 -118.93 -24.55 22.67
C THR A 175 -119.11 -25.92 23.34
N SER A 176 -120.21 -26.06 24.09
CA SER A 176 -120.78 -27.31 24.65
C SER A 176 -119.88 -28.20 25.51
N SER A 177 -120.18 -28.24 26.80
CA SER A 177 -119.87 -29.37 27.68
C SER A 177 -120.55 -30.65 27.16
N PRO A 178 -119.79 -31.75 26.96
CA PRO A 178 -120.34 -33.10 26.99
C PRO A 178 -120.09 -33.71 28.38
N GLN A 179 -121.10 -34.41 28.91
CA GLN A 179 -121.00 -35.19 30.15
C GLN A 179 -119.84 -36.20 30.09
N PRO A 180 -119.27 -36.60 31.24
CA PRO A 180 -118.18 -37.58 31.28
C PRO A 180 -118.65 -38.92 30.72
N ARG A 181 -118.31 -39.19 29.46
CA ARG A 181 -118.40 -40.54 28.90
C ARG A 181 -117.42 -41.40 29.68
N GLN A 182 -117.95 -42.42 30.36
CA GLN A 182 -117.14 -43.30 31.18
C GLN A 182 -116.20 -44.07 30.27
N ILE A 183 -114.91 -43.69 30.28
CA ILE A 183 -113.85 -44.36 29.54
C ILE A 183 -113.95 -45.86 29.84
N THR A 184 -114.21 -46.65 28.80
CA THR A 184 -114.36 -48.09 28.97
C THR A 184 -113.03 -48.67 29.47
N VAL A 185 -113.09 -49.71 30.29
CA VAL A 185 -111.88 -50.24 30.96
C VAL A 185 -110.80 -50.63 29.95
N GLU A 186 -111.20 -51.12 28.77
CA GLU A 186 -110.27 -51.49 27.69
C GLU A 186 -109.58 -50.28 27.02
N GLU A 187 -110.29 -49.17 26.83
CA GLU A 187 -109.70 -47.94 26.27
C GLU A 187 -108.63 -47.38 27.22
N ARG A 188 -108.93 -47.34 28.53
CA ARG A 188 -107.95 -46.98 29.56
C ARG A 188 -106.76 -47.96 29.58
N ALA A 189 -107.00 -49.26 29.42
CA ALA A 189 -105.92 -50.25 29.33
C ALA A 189 -105.05 -50.02 28.08
N SER A 190 -105.64 -49.67 26.94
CA SER A 190 -104.89 -49.33 25.72
C SER A 190 -104.01 -48.08 25.90
N GLN A 191 -104.54 -47.04 26.55
CA GLN A 191 -103.80 -45.81 26.86
C GLN A 191 -102.63 -46.08 27.82
N LEU A 192 -102.85 -46.90 28.86
CA LEU A 192 -101.80 -47.32 29.79
C LEU A 192 -100.71 -48.15 29.08
N ARG A 193 -101.08 -49.09 28.21
CA ARG A 193 -100.12 -49.88 27.40
C ARG A 193 -99.30 -48.97 26.48
N HIS A 194 -99.92 -47.99 25.83
CA HIS A 194 -99.23 -47.03 24.96
C HIS A 194 -98.26 -46.14 25.76
N MET A 195 -98.70 -45.59 26.89
CA MET A 195 -97.84 -44.79 27.77
C MET A 195 -96.67 -45.60 28.33
N HIS A 196 -96.89 -46.87 28.69
CA HIS A 196 -95.80 -47.77 29.10
C HIS A 196 -94.82 -48.06 27.97
N ALA A 197 -95.30 -48.24 26.73
CA ALA A 197 -94.42 -48.40 25.57
C ALA A 197 -93.59 -47.14 25.28
N MET A 198 -94.21 -45.96 25.39
CA MET A 198 -93.53 -44.66 25.25
C MET A 198 -92.44 -44.47 26.32
N LEU A 199 -92.76 -44.69 27.60
CA LEU A 199 -91.79 -44.60 28.70
C LEU A 199 -90.66 -45.64 28.56
N SER A 200 -90.96 -46.84 28.04
CA SER A 200 -89.92 -47.85 27.75
C SER A 200 -88.99 -47.39 26.62
N GLN A 201 -89.53 -46.79 25.55
CA GLN A 201 -88.75 -46.23 24.45
C GLN A 201 -87.87 -45.06 24.92
N GLU A 202 -88.41 -44.15 25.74
CA GLU A 202 -87.65 -43.05 26.36
C GLU A 202 -86.54 -43.59 27.27
N HIS A 203 -86.82 -44.59 28.10
CA HIS A 203 -85.83 -45.26 28.93
C HIS A 203 -84.69 -45.86 28.11
N ASP A 204 -85.00 -46.55 27.01
CA ASP A 204 -83.98 -47.15 26.12
C ASP A 204 -83.18 -46.09 25.35
N GLN A 205 -83.83 -44.98 24.97
CA GLN A 205 -83.18 -43.80 24.38
C GLN A 205 -82.21 -43.14 25.36
N LEU A 206 -82.65 -42.83 26.59
CA LEU A 206 -81.81 -42.26 27.64
C LEU A 206 -80.67 -43.20 28.03
N THR A 207 -80.94 -44.51 28.11
CA THR A 207 -79.92 -45.54 28.35
C THR A 207 -78.87 -45.57 27.23
N THR A 208 -79.28 -45.35 25.98
CA THR A 208 -78.39 -45.27 24.83
C THR A 208 -77.56 -43.99 24.86
N GLN A 209 -78.18 -42.83 25.13
CA GLN A 209 -77.50 -41.54 25.29
C GLN A 209 -76.48 -41.56 26.44
N LEU A 210 -76.80 -42.18 27.57
CA LEU A 210 -75.87 -42.38 28.68
C LEU A 210 -74.65 -43.22 28.26
N LYS A 211 -74.86 -44.26 27.44
CA LYS A 211 -73.78 -45.12 26.92
C LYS A 211 -72.91 -44.41 25.88
N THR A 212 -73.47 -43.54 25.02
CA THR A 212 -72.67 -42.74 24.08
C THR A 212 -71.88 -41.68 24.84
N ALA A 213 -72.53 -40.86 25.69
CA ALA A 213 -71.87 -39.82 26.47
C ALA A 213 -70.70 -40.37 27.32
N ARG A 214 -70.83 -41.56 27.91
CA ARG A 214 -69.73 -42.24 28.63
C ARG A 214 -68.55 -42.62 27.72
N ARG A 215 -68.81 -43.09 26.50
CA ARG A 215 -67.76 -43.43 25.52
C ARG A 215 -67.09 -42.17 24.96
N ASP A 216 -67.86 -41.13 24.71
CA ASP A 216 -67.34 -39.86 24.19
C ASP A 216 -66.49 -39.14 25.25
N ALA A 217 -66.91 -39.16 26.53
CA ALA A 217 -66.09 -38.71 27.65
C ALA A 217 -64.77 -39.50 27.76
N GLN A 218 -64.81 -40.84 27.69
CA GLN A 218 -63.60 -41.67 27.70
C GLN A 218 -62.66 -41.38 26.51
N ARG A 219 -63.21 -41.10 25.33
CA ARG A 219 -62.44 -40.69 24.14
C ARG A 219 -61.82 -39.30 24.34
N ALA A 220 -62.54 -38.35 24.92
CA ALA A 220 -62.02 -37.02 25.24
C ALA A 220 -60.88 -37.09 26.28
N ASP A 221 -61.04 -37.87 27.35
CA ASP A 221 -59.99 -38.09 28.35
C ASP A 221 -58.73 -38.72 27.73
N ALA A 222 -58.89 -39.68 26.82
CA ALA A 222 -57.77 -40.29 26.10
C ALA A 222 -57.07 -39.28 25.17
N ALA A 223 -57.83 -38.42 24.48
CA ALA A 223 -57.29 -37.35 23.64
C ALA A 223 -56.48 -36.34 24.48
N LEU A 224 -57.05 -35.83 25.58
CA LEU A 224 -56.37 -34.89 26.48
C LEU A 224 -55.07 -35.47 27.07
N ARG A 225 -55.06 -36.76 27.43
CA ARG A 225 -53.83 -37.44 27.88
C ARG A 225 -52.77 -37.47 26.79
N SER A 226 -53.15 -37.79 25.54
CA SER A 226 -52.21 -37.81 24.42
C SER A 226 -51.67 -36.41 24.08
N GLU A 227 -52.48 -35.37 24.22
CA GLU A 227 -52.09 -33.97 24.05
C GLU A 227 -51.12 -33.52 25.15
N ILE A 228 -51.40 -33.84 26.42
CA ILE A 228 -50.48 -33.58 27.54
C ILE A 228 -49.12 -34.26 27.32
N GLU A 229 -49.10 -35.50 26.82
CA GLU A 229 -47.83 -36.16 26.45
C GLU A 229 -47.13 -35.50 25.26
N ALA A 230 -47.87 -35.06 24.24
CA ALA A 230 -47.30 -34.36 23.09
C ALA A 230 -46.67 -33.02 23.51
N LEU A 231 -47.38 -32.25 24.35
CA LEU A 231 -46.88 -30.99 24.92
C LEU A 231 -45.66 -31.21 25.82
N LYS A 232 -45.64 -32.26 26.66
CA LYS A 232 -44.46 -32.62 27.46
C LYS A 232 -43.24 -32.92 26.57
N ARG A 233 -43.40 -33.77 25.55
CA ARG A 233 -42.32 -34.06 24.57
C ARG A 233 -41.87 -32.81 23.81
N ALA A 234 -42.78 -31.88 23.51
CA ALA A 234 -42.43 -30.61 22.87
C ALA A 234 -41.63 -29.69 23.80
N VAL A 235 -42.01 -29.58 25.09
CA VAL A 235 -41.27 -28.83 26.11
C VAL A 235 -39.88 -29.42 26.34
N GLU A 236 -39.77 -30.75 26.50
CA GLU A 236 -38.48 -31.45 26.65
C GLU A 236 -37.56 -31.24 25.44
N LYS A 237 -38.12 -31.30 24.21
CA LYS A 237 -37.39 -31.00 22.97
C LYS A 237 -36.91 -29.54 22.92
N ASN A 238 -37.71 -28.60 23.41
CA ASN A 238 -37.37 -27.17 23.41
C ASN A 238 -36.31 -26.82 24.46
N ALA A 239 -36.30 -27.47 25.63
CA ALA A 239 -35.34 -27.21 26.72
C ALA A 239 -33.87 -27.35 26.26
N ALA A 240 -33.58 -28.34 25.41
CA ALA A 240 -32.25 -28.51 24.80
C ALA A 240 -31.89 -27.38 23.81
N GLY A 241 -32.88 -26.78 23.13
CA GLY A 241 -32.69 -25.59 22.30
C GLY A 241 -32.40 -24.34 23.15
N GLU A 242 -33.17 -24.14 24.21
CA GLU A 242 -33.00 -23.03 25.15
C GLU A 242 -31.63 -23.07 25.85
N GLN A 243 -31.14 -24.25 26.23
CA GLN A 243 -29.80 -24.41 26.80
C GLN A 243 -28.69 -23.99 25.82
N ARG A 244 -28.80 -24.34 24.54
CA ARG A 244 -27.84 -23.89 23.50
C ARG A 244 -27.95 -22.38 23.26
N ALA A 245 -29.16 -21.82 23.28
CA ALA A 245 -29.36 -20.38 23.15
C ALA A 245 -28.69 -19.62 24.31
N LYS A 246 -28.86 -20.08 25.56
CA LYS A 246 -28.18 -19.53 26.75
C LYS A 246 -26.65 -19.64 26.64
N GLN A 247 -26.12 -20.77 26.17
CA GLN A 247 -24.68 -20.92 25.92
C GLN A 247 -24.17 -19.94 24.86
N LYS A 248 -24.91 -19.74 23.76
CA LYS A 248 -24.57 -18.75 22.72
C LYS A 248 -24.58 -17.32 23.28
N ILE A 249 -25.57 -16.97 24.11
CA ILE A 249 -25.64 -15.66 24.77
C ILE A 249 -24.43 -15.44 25.69
N LEU A 250 -24.06 -16.42 26.51
CA LEU A 250 -22.89 -16.33 27.39
C LEU A 250 -21.58 -16.19 26.60
N ALA A 251 -21.41 -16.96 25.52
CA ALA A 251 -20.24 -16.85 24.64
C ALA A 251 -20.16 -15.48 23.94
N LEU A 252 -21.30 -14.91 23.51
CA LEU A 252 -21.35 -13.56 22.95
C LEU A 252 -21.05 -12.48 24.01
N GLN A 253 -21.54 -12.63 25.24
CA GLN A 253 -21.21 -11.73 26.35
C GLN A 253 -19.72 -11.76 26.69
N GLU A 254 -19.09 -12.94 26.67
CA GLU A 254 -17.64 -13.07 26.85
C GLU A 254 -16.86 -12.44 25.68
N ALA A 255 -17.28 -12.69 24.44
CA ALA A 255 -16.66 -12.08 23.25
C ALA A 255 -16.74 -10.54 23.27
N VAL A 256 -17.90 -9.97 23.66
CA VAL A 256 -18.05 -8.51 23.84
C VAL A 256 -17.13 -7.99 24.94
N LYS A 257 -17.02 -8.70 26.07
CA LYS A 257 -16.09 -8.33 27.16
C LYS A 257 -14.63 -8.37 26.70
N GLN A 258 -14.23 -9.38 25.92
CA GLN A 258 -12.87 -9.49 25.36
C GLN A 258 -12.59 -8.38 24.35
N ALA A 259 -13.54 -8.07 23.46
CA ALA A 259 -13.42 -6.97 22.50
C ALA A 259 -13.29 -5.59 23.17
N LEU A 260 -14.07 -5.34 24.24
CA LEU A 260 -13.96 -4.11 25.02
C LEU A 260 -12.62 -4.00 25.77
N ALA A 261 -12.07 -5.11 26.27
CA ALA A 261 -10.73 -5.10 26.87
C ALA A 261 -9.65 -4.77 25.83
N ALA A 262 -9.66 -5.46 24.68
CA ALA A 262 -8.71 -5.20 23.59
C ALA A 262 -8.82 -3.76 23.04
N ALA A 263 -10.03 -3.19 22.99
CA ALA A 263 -10.21 -1.79 22.62
C ALA A 263 -9.55 -0.84 23.63
N VAL A 264 -9.70 -1.08 24.94
CA VAL A 264 -9.04 -0.29 25.99
C VAL A 264 -7.52 -0.42 25.94
N ASP A 265 -6.99 -1.61 25.62
CA ASP A 265 -5.55 -1.82 25.48
C ASP A 265 -4.98 -1.05 24.28
N ALA A 266 -5.63 -1.12 23.10
CA ALA A 266 -5.26 -0.31 21.93
C ALA A 266 -5.35 1.20 22.22
N ASP A 267 -6.37 1.63 22.96
CA ASP A 267 -6.54 3.01 23.43
C ASP A 267 -5.39 3.47 24.34
N ASN A 268 -4.74 2.55 25.08
CA ASN A 268 -3.58 2.85 25.91
C ASN A 268 -2.29 2.92 25.08
N GLU A 269 -2.12 2.02 24.10
CA GLU A 269 -1.01 2.07 23.13
C GLU A 269 -1.01 3.40 22.35
N VAL A 270 -2.17 3.84 21.86
CA VAL A 270 -2.32 5.17 21.21
C VAL A 270 -1.87 6.29 22.14
N LYS A 271 -2.30 6.28 23.41
CA LYS A 271 -1.89 7.29 24.40
C LYS A 271 -0.40 7.22 24.75
N GLU A 272 0.27 6.08 24.60
CA GLU A 272 1.72 5.96 24.75
C GLU A 272 2.46 6.52 23.54
N LEU A 273 1.98 6.26 22.32
CA LEU A 273 2.50 6.85 21.09
C LEU A 273 2.33 8.38 21.08
N GLU A 274 1.17 8.91 21.48
CA GLU A 274 0.91 10.35 21.64
C GLU A 274 1.86 11.02 22.64
N ARG A 275 2.24 10.32 23.73
CA ARG A 275 3.24 10.81 24.70
C ARG A 275 4.67 10.76 24.15
N ALA A 276 4.99 9.80 23.29
CA ALA A 276 6.31 9.65 22.69
C ALA A 276 6.57 10.63 21.53
N LEU A 277 5.51 10.95 20.77
CA LEU A 277 5.53 11.83 19.60
C LEU A 277 6.28 13.17 19.82
N PRO A 278 5.97 14.00 20.84
CA PRO A 278 6.69 15.27 21.04
C PRO A 278 8.18 15.08 21.38
N GLY A 279 8.57 13.93 21.94
CA GLY A 279 9.97 13.59 22.16
C GLY A 279 10.72 13.29 20.86
N LEU A 280 10.06 12.60 19.92
CA LEU A 280 10.61 12.32 18.58
C LEU A 280 10.65 13.58 17.71
N GLU A 281 9.65 14.46 17.80
CA GLU A 281 9.67 15.76 17.13
C GLU A 281 10.82 16.65 17.62
N ALA A 282 11.07 16.69 18.93
CA ALA A 282 12.21 17.41 19.50
C ALA A 282 13.56 16.83 19.04
N GLN A 283 13.69 15.50 18.94
CA GLN A 283 14.89 14.85 18.40
C GLN A 283 15.09 15.17 16.91
N ARG A 284 14.01 15.14 16.11
CA ARG A 284 14.05 15.55 14.70
C ARG A 284 14.50 17.01 14.55
N ALA A 285 13.97 17.92 15.35
CA ALA A 285 14.30 19.34 15.30
C ALA A 285 15.77 19.63 15.68
N GLU A 286 16.33 18.95 16.69
CA GLU A 286 17.76 19.09 17.02
C GLU A 286 18.65 18.47 15.93
N ALA A 287 18.26 17.31 15.36
CA ALA A 287 18.99 16.68 14.25
C ALA A 287 18.98 17.55 12.97
N GLU A 288 17.86 18.19 12.63
CA GLU A 288 17.75 19.13 11.51
C GLU A 288 18.64 20.37 11.71
N LYS A 289 18.66 20.90 12.93
CA LYS A 289 19.52 22.03 13.35
C LYS A 289 21.01 21.67 13.33
N ASP A 290 21.38 20.47 13.73
CA ASP A 290 22.77 19.99 13.64
C ASP A 290 23.18 19.69 12.19
N HIS A 291 22.27 19.17 11.36
CA HIS A 291 22.49 19.06 9.92
C HIS A 291 22.68 20.43 9.27
N ALA A 292 21.86 21.43 9.62
CA ALA A 292 22.01 22.81 9.13
C ALA A 292 23.37 23.42 9.52
N ARG A 293 23.81 23.23 10.77
CA ARG A 293 25.15 23.65 11.24
C ARG A 293 26.28 22.97 10.46
N ALA A 294 26.17 21.66 10.23
CA ALA A 294 27.17 20.89 9.48
C ALA A 294 27.24 21.34 8.01
N SER A 295 26.08 21.57 7.38
CA SER A 295 25.96 22.09 6.02
C SER A 295 26.58 23.48 5.89
N GLU A 296 26.28 24.40 6.80
CA GLU A 296 26.83 25.76 6.81
C GLU A 296 28.36 25.76 7.05
N ALA A 297 28.88 24.83 7.86
CA ALA A 297 30.32 24.63 8.05
C ALA A 297 31.00 24.06 6.79
N ALA A 298 30.35 23.12 6.10
CA ALA A 298 30.85 22.57 4.84
C ALA A 298 30.85 23.64 3.73
N GLU A 299 29.81 24.47 3.63
CA GLU A 299 29.75 25.57 2.66
C GLU A 299 30.86 26.61 2.90
N ARG A 300 31.11 27.00 4.17
CA ARG A 300 32.25 27.87 4.52
C ARG A 300 33.58 27.25 4.08
N SER A 301 33.80 25.97 4.36
CA SER A 301 35.03 25.28 3.96
C SER A 301 35.18 25.18 2.43
N ALA A 302 34.08 24.97 1.70
CA ALA A 302 34.06 24.99 0.24
C ALA A 302 34.35 26.39 -0.33
N ALA A 303 33.84 27.45 0.31
CA ALA A 303 34.14 28.83 -0.06
C ALA A 303 35.62 29.20 0.19
N ASP A 304 36.16 28.83 1.35
CA ASP A 304 37.57 29.08 1.71
C ASP A 304 38.54 28.32 0.79
N THR A 305 38.26 27.04 0.51
CA THR A 305 39.08 26.24 -0.43
C THR A 305 39.00 26.77 -1.85
N LYS A 306 37.82 27.19 -2.32
CA LYS A 306 37.67 27.86 -3.62
C LYS A 306 38.45 29.18 -3.68
N ALA A 307 38.37 30.00 -2.65
CA ALA A 307 39.11 31.27 -2.57
C ALA A 307 40.64 31.05 -2.58
N ALA A 308 41.13 30.01 -1.88
CA ALA A 308 42.54 29.62 -1.91
C ALA A 308 42.98 29.17 -3.32
N LEU A 309 42.18 28.31 -3.98
CA LEU A 309 42.43 27.88 -5.35
C LEU A 309 42.42 29.04 -6.35
N ASP A 310 41.53 30.02 -6.20
CA ASP A 310 41.51 31.23 -7.05
C ASP A 310 42.74 32.14 -6.83
N VAL A 311 43.32 32.15 -5.62
CA VAL A 311 44.59 32.86 -5.34
C VAL A 311 45.77 32.13 -5.98
N ASP A 312 45.87 30.81 -5.83
CA ASP A 312 46.95 30.03 -6.42
C ASP A 312 46.85 29.96 -7.96
N ARG A 313 45.63 29.99 -8.51
CA ARG A 313 45.38 30.16 -9.96
C ARG A 313 45.88 31.52 -10.49
N LYS A 314 45.76 32.60 -9.70
CA LYS A 314 46.33 33.90 -10.07
C LYS A 314 47.85 33.88 -10.04
N ARG A 315 48.45 33.34 -8.97
CA ARG A 315 49.91 33.19 -8.84
C ARG A 315 50.52 32.35 -9.95
N THR A 316 49.88 31.23 -10.32
CA THR A 316 50.35 30.38 -11.42
C THR A 316 50.25 31.12 -12.76
N ALA A 317 49.15 31.83 -13.03
CA ALA A 317 49.04 32.68 -14.23
C ALA A 317 50.07 33.83 -14.28
N GLU A 318 50.42 34.43 -13.14
CA GLU A 318 51.49 35.42 -13.04
C GLU A 318 52.86 34.81 -13.38
N VAL A 319 53.20 33.65 -12.82
CA VAL A 319 54.46 32.93 -13.11
C VAL A 319 54.51 32.45 -14.57
N GLU A 320 53.39 31.97 -15.13
CA GLU A 320 53.29 31.61 -16.55
C GLU A 320 53.54 32.82 -17.47
N ALA A 321 53.02 33.99 -17.11
CA ALA A 321 53.28 35.24 -17.84
C ALA A 321 54.76 35.67 -17.75
N GLU A 322 55.40 35.52 -16.60
CA GLU A 322 56.85 35.76 -16.46
C GLU A 322 57.68 34.77 -17.28
N LEU A 323 57.33 33.47 -17.27
CA LEU A 323 57.98 32.45 -18.09
C LEU A 323 57.82 32.72 -19.59
N ALA A 324 56.64 33.15 -20.04
CA ALA A 324 56.41 33.57 -21.43
C ALA A 324 57.26 34.79 -21.81
N ALA A 325 57.36 35.79 -20.93
CA ALA A 325 58.19 36.98 -21.14
C ALA A 325 59.70 36.65 -21.18
N LEU A 326 60.17 35.74 -20.33
CA LEU A 326 61.55 35.25 -20.35
C LEU A 326 61.83 34.41 -21.61
N THR A 327 60.90 33.57 -22.03
CA THR A 327 61.00 32.77 -23.27
C THR A 327 61.14 33.68 -24.49
N ALA A 328 60.25 34.65 -24.65
CA ALA A 328 60.32 35.64 -25.74
C ALA A 328 61.63 36.47 -25.71
N LYS A 329 62.19 36.72 -24.51
CA LYS A 329 63.50 37.38 -24.36
C LYS A 329 64.66 36.47 -24.79
N VAL A 330 64.60 35.17 -24.48
CA VAL A 330 65.57 34.17 -24.94
C VAL A 330 65.50 34.00 -26.46
N GLU A 331 64.30 33.88 -27.04
CA GLU A 331 64.07 33.84 -28.49
C GLU A 331 64.63 35.08 -29.20
N LYS A 332 64.43 36.27 -28.62
CA LYS A 332 64.99 37.52 -29.16
C LYS A 332 66.53 37.57 -29.07
N MET A 333 67.13 36.96 -28.06
CA MET A 333 68.60 36.91 -27.91
C MET A 333 69.24 35.81 -28.75
N THR A 334 68.57 34.67 -28.93
CA THR A 334 68.98 33.61 -29.86
C THR A 334 68.86 34.09 -31.31
N ALA A 335 67.74 34.69 -31.72
CA ALA A 335 67.62 35.30 -33.05
C ALA A 335 68.70 36.36 -33.35
N LYS A 336 69.11 37.16 -32.34
CA LYS A 336 70.27 38.07 -32.46
C LYS A 336 71.60 37.34 -32.59
N ARG A 337 71.84 36.30 -31.78
CA ARG A 337 73.03 35.45 -31.87
C ARG A 337 73.12 34.81 -33.25
N ASP A 338 72.02 34.28 -33.74
CA ASP A 338 71.92 33.58 -35.02
C ASP A 338 72.16 34.55 -36.16
N LYS A 339 71.58 35.76 -36.12
CA LYS A 339 71.88 36.83 -37.07
C LYS A 339 73.37 37.21 -37.07
N LEU A 340 73.97 37.42 -35.90
CA LEU A 340 75.39 37.73 -35.79
C LEU A 340 76.27 36.59 -36.34
N ALA A 341 75.89 35.33 -36.08
CA ALA A 341 76.62 34.15 -36.52
C ALA A 341 76.46 33.83 -38.02
N THR A 342 75.32 34.15 -38.62
CA THR A 342 74.98 33.76 -40.01
C THR A 342 75.10 34.88 -41.03
N GLU A 343 74.90 36.14 -40.64
CA GLU A 343 75.08 37.31 -41.51
C GLU A 343 76.41 38.01 -41.21
N ASN A 344 76.55 38.61 -40.02
CA ASN A 344 77.63 39.55 -39.72
C ASN A 344 79.03 38.90 -39.69
N ILE A 345 79.20 37.74 -39.04
CA ILE A 345 80.50 37.06 -38.96
C ILE A 345 81.03 36.68 -40.35
N PRO A 346 80.30 35.93 -41.21
CA PRO A 346 80.80 35.57 -42.54
C PRO A 346 80.91 36.77 -43.51
N GLU A 347 80.19 37.87 -43.27
CA GLU A 347 80.41 39.14 -43.98
C GLU A 347 81.77 39.75 -43.60
N LEU A 348 82.06 39.89 -42.30
CA LEU A 348 83.35 40.37 -41.80
C LEU A 348 84.52 39.44 -42.16
N GLU A 349 84.33 38.13 -42.18
CA GLU A 349 85.34 37.17 -42.66
C GLU A 349 85.62 37.33 -44.16
N ARG A 350 84.59 37.66 -44.96
CA ARG A 350 84.74 37.95 -46.40
C ARG A 350 85.46 39.27 -46.62
N GLU A 351 85.13 40.32 -45.85
CA GLU A 351 85.85 41.60 -45.87
C GLU A 351 87.33 41.41 -45.46
N LEU A 352 87.60 40.69 -44.37
CA LEU A 352 88.97 40.37 -43.94
C LEU A 352 89.73 39.55 -44.98
N SER A 353 89.06 38.62 -45.67
CA SER A 353 89.67 37.87 -46.78
C SER A 353 89.94 38.76 -47.99
N SER A 354 89.04 39.69 -48.31
CA SER A 354 89.23 40.69 -49.37
C SER A 354 90.41 41.60 -49.07
N ILE A 355 90.48 42.16 -47.85
CA ILE A 355 91.58 43.03 -47.41
C ILE A 355 92.91 42.25 -47.37
N ARG A 356 92.91 40.97 -46.97
CA ARG A 356 94.11 40.12 -47.03
C ARG A 356 94.57 39.86 -48.46
N ALA A 357 93.64 39.58 -49.38
CA ALA A 357 93.96 39.39 -50.80
C ALA A 357 94.45 40.70 -51.42
N GLU A 358 93.87 41.85 -51.06
CA GLU A 358 94.33 43.18 -51.48
C GLU A 358 95.71 43.51 -50.92
N ILE A 359 96.01 43.15 -49.66
CA ILE A 359 97.36 43.27 -49.09
C ILE A 359 98.35 42.34 -49.81
N GLU A 360 97.98 41.08 -50.09
CA GLU A 360 98.82 40.14 -50.85
C GLU A 360 99.08 40.65 -52.27
N GLU A 361 98.07 41.22 -52.93
CA GLU A 361 98.19 41.84 -54.24
C GLU A 361 99.07 43.09 -54.21
N ILE A 362 98.92 43.97 -53.21
CA ILE A 362 99.80 45.14 -52.98
C ILE A 362 101.23 44.70 -52.64
N GLU A 363 101.42 43.65 -51.84
CA GLU A 363 102.75 43.13 -51.51
C GLU A 363 103.43 42.52 -52.73
N LYS A 364 102.67 41.86 -53.61
CA LYS A 364 103.12 41.29 -54.89
C LYS A 364 103.29 42.34 -55.99
N GLU A 365 102.51 43.41 -56.00
CA GLU A 365 102.72 44.62 -56.81
C GLU A 365 104.01 45.30 -56.36
N LYS A 366 104.19 45.49 -55.06
CA LYS A 366 105.42 46.03 -54.44
C LYS A 366 106.61 45.10 -54.56
N GLU A 367 106.42 43.80 -54.72
CA GLU A 367 107.49 42.84 -55.04
C GLU A 367 107.86 42.92 -56.52
N ARG A 368 106.88 43.01 -57.43
CA ARG A 368 107.13 43.36 -58.84
C ARG A 368 107.80 44.72 -59.00
N GLU A 369 107.42 45.74 -58.21
CA GLU A 369 108.11 47.04 -58.18
C GLU A 369 109.52 46.93 -57.58
N ARG A 370 109.77 45.99 -56.65
CA ARG A 370 111.12 45.71 -56.13
C ARG A 370 111.96 44.96 -57.14
N GLU A 371 111.41 44.01 -57.88
CA GLU A 371 112.06 43.32 -59.01
C GLU A 371 112.34 44.30 -60.16
N PHE A 372 111.40 45.17 -60.49
CA PHE A 372 111.55 46.23 -61.50
C PHE A 372 112.55 47.32 -61.09
N ASN A 373 112.66 47.63 -59.79
CA ASN A 373 113.67 48.56 -59.26
C ASN A 373 114.98 47.89 -58.81
N HIS A 374 115.17 46.58 -59.00
CA HIS A 374 116.45 45.92 -58.67
C HIS A 374 117.51 46.07 -59.79
N GLU A 375 117.20 46.80 -60.86
CA GLU A 375 118.12 47.12 -61.96
C GLU A 375 118.32 48.64 -62.19
N VAL A 376 118.10 49.49 -61.17
CA VAL A 376 118.60 50.88 -61.17
C VAL A 376 119.22 51.32 -59.83
N ASP A 377 120.54 51.27 -59.84
CA ASP A 377 121.56 52.09 -59.17
C ASP A 377 121.19 53.23 -58.17
N TYR A 378 121.92 53.20 -57.04
CA TYR A 378 122.47 54.31 -56.25
C TYR A 378 121.60 55.20 -55.30
N PRO A 379 122.22 55.81 -54.25
CA PRO A 379 121.55 56.29 -53.03
C PRO A 379 121.45 57.82 -52.90
N HIS A 380 120.61 58.32 -51.97
CA HIS A 380 120.97 59.44 -51.07
C HIS A 380 119.98 59.64 -49.89
N HIS A 381 120.41 60.41 -48.89
CA HIS A 381 119.65 60.78 -47.68
C HIS A 381 118.48 61.73 -47.96
N TYR A 382 117.46 61.76 -47.08
CA TYR A 382 117.26 62.84 -46.09
C TYR A 382 116.06 62.59 -45.17
N ALA A 383 116.14 63.03 -43.90
CA ALA A 383 114.99 63.23 -43.02
C ALA A 383 114.51 64.69 -43.13
N PRO A 384 113.26 65.03 -42.74
CA PRO A 384 113.10 65.65 -41.41
C PRO A 384 111.75 65.37 -40.68
N GLN A 385 111.65 65.95 -39.48
CA GLN A 385 110.46 66.01 -38.61
C GLN A 385 109.26 66.79 -39.20
N GLN A 386 108.07 66.61 -38.61
CA GLN A 386 107.27 67.62 -37.83
C GLN A 386 105.77 67.26 -37.81
N LEU A 387 104.86 67.86 -37.00
CA LEU A 387 104.77 68.25 -35.57
C LEU A 387 103.34 68.85 -35.38
N ILE A 388 102.75 68.85 -34.16
CA ILE A 388 101.51 69.59 -33.75
C ILE A 388 100.20 69.16 -34.49
N SER A 389 98.92 69.28 -34.01
CA SER A 389 98.31 69.93 -32.84
C SER A 389 97.03 69.24 -32.32
N ARG A 390 96.95 69.10 -30.99
CA ARG A 390 95.89 69.55 -30.05
C ARG A 390 94.52 70.03 -30.56
N ILE A 391 93.46 69.64 -29.83
CA ILE A 391 92.42 70.46 -29.11
C ILE A 391 91.37 69.47 -28.55
N ASN A 392 90.61 69.64 -27.46
CA ASN A 392 90.63 70.33 -26.16
C ASN A 392 89.19 70.17 -25.58
N VAL A 393 88.98 70.35 -24.26
CA VAL A 393 87.64 70.43 -23.57
C VAL A 393 86.86 69.09 -23.56
N ALA A 394 86.22 68.59 -22.48
CA ALA A 394 86.22 68.92 -21.03
C ALA A 394 85.69 67.72 -20.19
N ALA A 395 85.53 67.93 -18.87
CA ALA A 395 84.86 67.09 -17.86
C ALA A 395 83.98 68.03 -16.97
N PRO A 396 83.37 67.63 -15.83
CA PRO A 396 82.64 66.41 -15.39
C PRO A 396 81.20 66.83 -14.94
N PRO A 397 80.62 66.56 -13.74
CA PRO A 397 80.54 65.37 -12.84
C PRO A 397 79.08 64.98 -12.39
N PHE A 398 78.93 63.90 -11.58
CA PHE A 398 77.81 63.63 -10.62
C PHE A 398 76.38 63.44 -11.22
N VAL A 399 75.35 62.82 -10.59
CA VAL A 399 75.03 62.37 -9.21
C VAL A 399 74.23 61.04 -9.28
N PRO A 400 74.32 60.09 -8.32
CA PRO A 400 73.33 59.01 -8.16
C PRO A 400 72.08 59.49 -7.40
N ARG A 401 70.87 59.06 -7.79
CA ARG A 401 69.63 59.40 -7.07
C ARG A 401 68.97 58.19 -6.40
N SER A 402 69.19 58.08 -5.09
CA SER A 402 68.36 57.28 -4.18
C SER A 402 67.14 58.08 -3.68
N GLY A 403 66.06 57.36 -3.39
CA GLY A 403 64.97 57.74 -2.48
C GLY A 403 64.26 56.42 -2.11
N VAL A 404 64.11 55.97 -0.86
CA VAL A 404 63.80 56.63 0.44
C VAL A 404 62.40 57.27 0.39
N GLY A 405 61.42 56.92 1.24
CA GLY A 405 61.32 55.93 2.33
C GLY A 405 59.87 55.40 2.45
N HIS A 406 59.42 54.65 3.47
CA HIS A 406 59.55 54.91 4.92
C HIS A 406 59.34 53.64 5.78
N SER A 407 59.70 53.75 7.06
CA SER A 407 59.71 52.67 8.05
C SER A 407 58.67 52.86 9.17
N ARG A 408 58.20 51.74 9.78
CA ARG A 408 57.88 51.50 11.21
C ARG A 408 57.37 50.05 11.32
N GLY A 409 57.85 49.19 12.22
CA GLY A 409 57.65 49.20 13.69
C GLY A 409 56.43 48.30 14.02
N THR A 410 56.41 47.39 14.99
CA THR A 410 57.22 47.19 16.21
C THR A 410 57.23 45.71 16.65
N ALA A 411 58.10 45.34 17.59
CA ALA A 411 58.16 43.99 18.18
C ALA A 411 57.03 43.68 19.19
N SER A 412 56.72 42.40 19.39
CA SER A 412 56.25 41.85 20.67
C SER A 412 56.52 40.35 20.74
N VAL A 413 56.79 39.84 21.95
CA VAL A 413 57.09 38.43 22.25
C VAL A 413 55.92 37.81 22.97
N SER A 414 55.55 36.58 22.61
CA SER A 414 54.96 35.61 23.57
C SER A 414 55.13 34.19 23.04
N ALA A 415 55.52 33.28 23.94
CA ALA A 415 55.70 31.86 23.66
C ALA A 415 54.50 31.05 24.15
N VAL A 416 54.07 30.03 23.41
CA VAL A 416 53.52 28.77 23.95
C VAL A 416 53.83 27.61 22.99
N GLN A 417 54.80 26.79 23.38
CA GLN A 417 54.77 25.32 23.44
C GLN A 417 53.66 24.56 22.66
N THR A 418 54.03 23.73 21.66
CA THR A 418 53.89 22.24 21.72
C THR A 418 54.41 21.54 20.45
N MET A 419 54.92 20.33 20.65
CA MET A 419 55.35 19.30 19.67
C MET A 419 54.17 18.31 19.42
N PRO A 420 54.19 17.33 18.47
CA PRO A 420 55.37 16.69 17.89
C PRO A 420 55.38 16.27 16.39
N THR A 421 56.61 16.20 15.86
CA THR A 421 57.19 15.11 15.05
C THR A 421 56.42 14.49 13.88
N VAL A 422 56.94 14.74 12.67
CA VAL A 422 57.01 13.72 11.59
C VAL A 422 58.45 13.64 11.10
N LYS A 423 59.02 12.43 11.03
CA LYS A 423 60.31 12.14 10.36
C LYS A 423 60.04 11.43 9.02
N PRO A 424 60.77 11.74 7.94
CA PRO A 424 60.57 11.11 6.64
C PRO A 424 61.55 9.95 6.39
N HIS A 425 61.12 8.88 5.71
CA HIS A 425 62.01 7.92 5.04
C HIS A 425 61.40 7.39 3.72
N ALA A 426 61.90 7.93 2.62
CA ALA A 426 62.52 7.20 1.51
C ALA A 426 62.08 5.76 1.13
N HIS A 427 61.57 5.67 -0.11
CA HIS A 427 61.97 4.73 -1.18
C HIS A 427 61.51 3.24 -1.23
N THR A 428 61.05 2.90 -2.46
CA THR A 428 61.30 1.69 -3.26
C THR A 428 60.57 0.35 -3.00
N ALA A 429 59.68 0.04 -3.97
CA ALA A 429 59.77 -1.08 -4.93
C ALA A 429 59.07 -2.45 -4.69
N SER A 430 58.60 -2.97 -5.83
CA SER A 430 58.47 -4.36 -6.30
C SER A 430 57.43 -5.35 -5.74
N GLU A 431 56.65 -5.88 -6.70
CA GLU A 431 56.18 -7.28 -6.87
C GLU A 431 55.11 -7.90 -5.93
N GLY A 432 54.31 -8.83 -6.50
CA GLY A 432 53.78 -9.97 -5.72
C GLY A 432 52.28 -10.29 -5.75
N PHE A 433 51.73 -10.65 -6.92
CA PHE A 433 50.90 -11.87 -7.18
C PHE A 433 49.97 -12.50 -6.08
N VAL A 434 48.75 -12.92 -6.50
CA VAL A 434 47.88 -14.02 -5.94
C VAL A 434 46.80 -13.72 -4.86
N ARG A 435 45.53 -13.71 -5.31
CA ARG A 435 44.36 -14.53 -4.85
C ARG A 435 44.26 -14.93 -3.35
N GLY A 436 43.21 -14.46 -2.66
CA GLY A 436 42.83 -15.00 -1.34
C GLY A 436 41.45 -14.54 -0.85
N TYR A 437 40.63 -15.48 -0.38
CA TYR A 437 39.26 -15.32 0.12
C TYR A 437 39.10 -14.35 1.30
N LEU A 438 37.93 -13.68 1.38
CA LEU A 438 37.46 -12.98 2.58
C LEU A 438 37.05 -13.98 3.68
N PRO A 439 37.45 -13.78 4.95
CA PRO A 439 37.00 -14.58 6.08
C PRO A 439 35.67 -14.10 6.64
N VAL A 440 34.83 -15.05 7.09
CA VAL A 440 33.63 -14.77 7.88
C VAL A 440 34.03 -14.30 9.28
N GLY A 441 33.54 -13.12 9.68
CA GLY A 441 33.70 -12.57 11.03
C GLY A 441 32.73 -13.18 12.05
N PRO A 442 33.04 -13.09 13.36
CA PRO A 442 32.41 -13.92 14.39
C PRO A 442 31.04 -13.41 14.86
N GLY A 443 30.23 -14.33 15.38
CA GLY A 443 28.92 -14.03 15.96
C GLY A 443 29.00 -13.21 17.25
N ILE A 444 27.97 -12.40 17.47
CA ILE A 444 27.78 -11.60 18.68
C ILE A 444 26.79 -12.34 19.59
N ASP A 445 27.24 -12.71 20.79
CA ASP A 445 26.38 -13.27 21.84
C ASP A 445 25.35 -12.23 22.31
N ILE A 446 24.07 -12.61 22.34
CA ILE A 446 22.99 -11.81 22.95
C ILE A 446 22.63 -12.44 24.30
N PRO A 447 22.68 -11.70 25.42
CA PRO A 447 22.38 -12.24 26.74
C PRO A 447 20.87 -12.43 26.94
N SER A 448 20.46 -13.67 27.22
CA SER A 448 19.09 -14.00 27.57
C SER A 448 18.78 -13.61 29.03
N GLN A 449 17.98 -12.56 29.25
CA GLN A 449 17.41 -12.26 30.57
C GLN A 449 15.98 -12.81 30.71
N ARG A 450 15.71 -13.45 31.86
CA ARG A 450 14.36 -13.80 32.31
C ARG A 450 13.63 -12.56 32.83
N PRO A 451 12.30 -12.60 32.87
CA PRO A 451 11.57 -12.19 34.06
C PRO A 451 10.99 -13.39 34.82
N ILE A 452 10.91 -13.26 36.15
CA ILE A 452 10.19 -14.16 37.05
C ILE A 452 8.83 -13.51 37.35
N GLY A 453 7.74 -14.24 37.15
CA GLY A 453 6.39 -13.77 37.49
C GLY A 453 5.48 -14.96 37.75
N ALA A 454 5.13 -15.21 39.02
CA ALA A 454 4.35 -16.37 39.44
C ALA A 454 2.85 -16.05 39.57
N GLN A 455 2.00 -17.01 39.19
CA GLN A 455 0.58 -17.06 39.56
C GLN A 455 0.24 -18.51 40.00
N PRO A 456 -0.64 -18.70 41.00
CA PRO A 456 -0.79 -19.98 41.69
C PRO A 456 -1.85 -20.90 41.08
N SER A 457 -1.64 -22.21 41.21
CA SER A 457 -2.66 -23.23 40.97
C SER A 457 -3.68 -23.28 42.12
N PRO A 458 -4.98 -23.44 41.85
CA PRO A 458 -5.92 -23.95 42.84
C PRO A 458 -5.92 -25.49 42.83
N THR A 459 -5.78 -26.07 44.02
CA THR A 459 -5.84 -27.51 44.27
C THR A 459 -7.24 -28.06 43.98
N ALA A 460 -7.36 -29.06 43.11
CA ALA A 460 -8.61 -29.79 42.88
C ALA A 460 -8.61 -31.10 43.67
N THR A 461 -9.51 -31.22 44.65
CA THR A 461 -9.61 -32.39 45.53
C THR A 461 -10.29 -33.57 44.83
N GLU A 462 -9.52 -34.65 44.72
CA GLU A 462 -9.91 -36.06 44.76
C GLU A 462 -11.40 -36.38 45.04
N ASN A 463 -12.09 -37.05 44.09
CA ASN A 463 -13.11 -38.07 44.40
C ASN A 463 -13.48 -38.98 43.21
N ARG A 464 -12.72 -40.08 43.08
CA ARG A 464 -13.19 -41.47 42.88
C ARG A 464 -14.53 -41.72 42.12
N ALA A 465 -14.45 -42.19 40.87
CA ALA A 465 -15.44 -43.13 40.31
C ALA A 465 -14.86 -44.02 39.20
N ILE A 466 -15.14 -45.32 39.31
CA ILE A 466 -14.64 -46.46 38.55
C ILE A 466 -15.13 -46.47 37.08
N GLY A 467 -14.23 -46.71 36.14
CA GLY A 467 -14.51 -47.42 34.87
C GLY A 467 -13.87 -48.81 34.91
N PRO A 468 -14.27 -49.78 34.04
CA PRO A 468 -13.60 -49.83 32.73
C PRO A 468 -14.40 -50.47 31.56
N THR A 469 -13.76 -50.45 30.38
CA THR A 469 -14.09 -51.16 29.11
C THR A 469 -15.35 -50.71 28.35
N GLY A 470 -15.35 -50.57 27.02
CA GLY A 470 -14.31 -50.80 26.02
C GLY A 470 -14.74 -51.80 24.95
N THR A 471 -15.38 -51.33 23.88
CA THR A 471 -15.74 -52.16 22.70
C THR A 471 -15.49 -51.41 21.40
N THR A 472 -15.09 -52.15 20.37
CA THR A 472 -14.58 -51.66 19.08
C THR A 472 -15.67 -51.55 18.01
N PRO A 473 -15.52 -50.67 17.00
CA PRO A 473 -16.42 -50.65 15.83
C PRO A 473 -16.04 -51.75 14.83
N ARG A 474 -17.03 -52.51 14.38
CA ARG A 474 -16.87 -53.67 13.48
C ARG A 474 -17.19 -53.29 12.03
N LYS A 475 -16.38 -53.79 11.08
CA LYS A 475 -16.59 -53.67 9.64
C LYS A 475 -17.93 -54.28 9.16
N GLY A 476 -18.57 -53.60 8.21
CA GLY A 476 -19.22 -54.22 7.05
C GLY A 476 -20.75 -54.32 7.04
N SER A 477 -21.37 -53.74 6.00
CA SER A 477 -22.21 -54.49 5.05
C SER A 477 -22.47 -53.68 3.77
N LEU A 478 -22.41 -54.34 2.62
CA LEU A 478 -22.96 -53.86 1.34
C LEU A 478 -24.43 -54.35 1.24
N PRO A 479 -25.28 -53.69 0.43
CA PRO A 479 -26.46 -54.29 -0.18
C PRO A 479 -26.21 -54.68 -1.66
N PRO A 480 -26.79 -55.77 -2.18
CA PRO A 480 -26.63 -56.21 -3.57
C PRO A 480 -27.83 -55.87 -4.48
N GLY A 481 -27.61 -55.98 -5.80
CA GLY A 481 -28.64 -56.04 -6.85
C GLY A 481 -29.15 -54.66 -7.31
N SER A 482 -28.85 -54.17 -8.53
CA SER A 482 -29.27 -54.65 -9.85
C SER A 482 -30.79 -54.65 -10.03
N GLU A 483 -31.32 -53.83 -10.96
CA GLU A 483 -32.21 -54.30 -12.04
C GLU A 483 -32.61 -53.20 -13.07
N TRP A 484 -32.73 -53.63 -14.33
CA TRP A 484 -33.37 -53.06 -15.55
C TRP A 484 -33.48 -51.54 -15.79
N GLY A 485 -32.92 -51.09 -16.93
CA GLY A 485 -33.42 -49.91 -17.65
C GLY A 485 -34.64 -50.23 -18.54
N PRO A 486 -35.19 -49.25 -19.27
CA PRO A 486 -35.16 -49.43 -20.72
C PRO A 486 -34.82 -48.16 -21.51
N ALA A 487 -34.20 -48.36 -22.67
CA ALA A 487 -34.05 -47.34 -23.70
C ALA A 487 -35.38 -47.12 -24.44
N TRP A 488 -35.69 -45.87 -24.78
CA TRP A 488 -36.66 -45.51 -25.82
C TRP A 488 -36.02 -44.49 -26.76
N ALA A 489 -36.15 -44.76 -28.06
CA ALA A 489 -35.75 -43.88 -29.16
C ALA A 489 -36.89 -43.83 -30.19
N ASN A 490 -36.87 -42.80 -31.04
CA ASN A 490 -37.93 -42.38 -31.98
C ASN A 490 -39.14 -41.74 -31.25
N VAL A 491 -39.72 -40.63 -31.73
CA VAL A 491 -39.67 -40.01 -33.07
C VAL A 491 -39.02 -38.62 -33.04
#